data_AF-A0A2D4LVZ4-F1
#
_entry.id   AF-A0A2D4LVZ4-F1
#
_cell.length_a   1.000
_cell.length_b   1.000
_cell.length_c   1.000
_cell.angle_alpha   90.00
_cell.angle_beta   90.00
_cell.angle_gamma   90.00
#
_symmetry.space_group_name_H-M   'P 1'
#
loop_
_entity.id
_entity.type
_entity.pdbx_description
1 polymer ?
#
loop_
_entity_poly.entity_id
_entity_poly.type
_entity_poly.pdbx_seq_one_letter_code
_entity_poly.pdbx_strand_id
1 'polypeptide(L)'
;KLIWMQVFMRKDYFILRIILIHMQLTGFTFIVSVDLISYLTKFEWDMAKYPIKQPLKNISEGLAKQITQIEADMKCRAAVYNNIKGNLQNLERKTAGNLLTRTLTDIVNKDDFVLNSEYLITLLVVVPKTSYVQWQKNYESLSDMVVPRSTKMIAEDPEGGLFTVTLFRKVIDDF
;
A
#
# COMPACT_ATOMS: atom_id res chain seq x y z
N LYS A 1 -32.63 21.36 -36.99
CA LYS A 1 -31.46 21.27 -36.07
C LYS A 1 -30.42 20.24 -36.53
N LEU A 2 -30.78 19.08 -37.09
CA LEU A 2 -29.82 18.12 -37.68
C LEU A 2 -29.12 18.57 -38.98
N ILE A 3 -29.76 19.43 -39.77
CA ILE A 3 -29.21 19.89 -41.06
C ILE A 3 -28.01 20.85 -40.87
N TRP A 4 -28.03 21.65 -39.81
CA TRP A 4 -26.91 22.54 -39.46
C TRP A 4 -25.67 21.76 -39.02
N MET A 5 -25.86 20.63 -38.33
CA MET A 5 -24.77 19.74 -37.94
C MET A 5 -24.11 19.11 -39.17
N GLN A 6 -24.88 18.70 -40.17
CA GLN A 6 -24.32 18.17 -41.44
C GLN A 6 -23.61 19.23 -42.29
N VAL A 7 -24.09 20.48 -42.30
CA VAL A 7 -23.43 21.58 -43.03
C VAL A 7 -22.13 22.01 -42.32
N PHE A 8 -22.10 21.99 -40.99
CA PHE A 8 -20.89 22.27 -40.21
C PHE A 8 -19.85 21.15 -40.33
N MET A 9 -20.29 19.89 -40.43
CA MET A 9 -19.44 18.71 -40.62
C MET A 9 -18.79 18.62 -42.01
N ARG A 10 -19.25 19.40 -43.00
CA ARG A 10 -18.68 19.40 -44.37
C ARG A 10 -17.54 20.38 -44.58
N LYS A 11 -17.34 21.39 -43.70
CA LYS A 11 -16.38 22.48 -43.97
C LYS A 11 -15.06 22.40 -43.22
N ASP A 12 -14.96 21.71 -42.09
CA ASP A 12 -13.71 21.71 -41.32
C ASP A 12 -13.33 20.32 -40.82
N TYR A 13 -12.57 19.59 -41.63
CA TYR A 13 -11.84 18.36 -41.27
C TYR A 13 -11.00 18.52 -39.98
N PHE A 14 -10.72 19.77 -39.58
CA PHE A 14 -9.98 20.12 -38.38
C PHE A 14 -10.80 19.91 -37.09
N ILE A 15 -12.10 20.24 -37.10
CA ILE A 15 -12.98 20.02 -35.93
C ILE A 15 -13.24 18.53 -35.77
N LEU A 16 -13.43 17.81 -36.87
CA LEU A 16 -13.53 16.34 -36.85
C LEU A 16 -12.25 15.71 -36.28
N ARG A 17 -11.07 16.25 -36.61
CA ARG A 17 -9.78 15.82 -36.03
C ARG A 17 -9.66 16.16 -34.54
N ILE A 18 -10.11 17.33 -34.09
CA ILE A 18 -10.10 17.68 -32.66
C ILE A 18 -11.03 16.75 -31.88
N ILE A 19 -12.23 16.48 -32.42
CA ILE A 19 -13.18 15.54 -31.83
C ILE A 19 -12.57 14.13 -31.82
N LEU A 20 -11.95 13.67 -32.92
CA LEU A 20 -11.28 12.37 -32.96
C LEU A 20 -10.10 12.27 -31.98
N ILE A 21 -9.29 13.32 -31.85
CA ILE A 21 -8.17 13.38 -30.90
C ILE A 21 -8.70 13.36 -29.46
N HIS A 22 -9.80 14.06 -29.18
CA HIS A 22 -10.49 13.99 -27.91
C HIS A 22 -11.02 12.56 -27.65
N MET A 23 -11.64 11.93 -28.66
CA MET A 23 -12.22 10.58 -28.60
C MET A 23 -11.19 9.45 -28.47
N GLN A 24 -10.01 9.59 -29.09
CA GLN A 24 -8.93 8.60 -29.02
C GLN A 24 -8.26 8.56 -27.65
N LEU A 25 -8.30 9.65 -26.88
CA LEU A 25 -7.70 9.74 -25.54
C LEU A 25 -8.71 9.53 -24.41
N THR A 26 -10.00 9.84 -24.62
CA THR A 26 -11.07 9.50 -23.65
C THR A 26 -11.46 8.02 -23.65
N GLY A 27 -10.93 7.23 -24.59
CA GLY A 27 -11.05 5.78 -24.60
C GLY A 27 -10.31 5.06 -23.46
N PHE A 28 -9.49 5.76 -22.66
CA PHE A 28 -8.67 5.09 -21.63
C PHE A 28 -9.00 5.44 -20.18
N THR A 29 -9.82 6.47 -19.89
CA THR A 29 -10.30 6.68 -18.52
C THR A 29 -11.64 7.37 -18.49
N PHE A 30 -12.63 6.65 -17.95
CA PHE A 30 -13.93 7.09 -17.47
C PHE A 30 -13.97 8.59 -17.14
N ILE A 31 -14.64 9.38 -17.99
CA ILE A 31 -15.12 10.69 -17.58
C ILE A 31 -16.40 10.44 -16.79
N VAL A 32 -16.23 10.39 -15.46
CA VAL A 32 -17.20 10.74 -14.42
C VAL A 32 -18.67 10.56 -14.86
N SER A 33 -19.19 9.35 -14.65
CA SER A 33 -20.62 9.00 -14.57
C SER A 33 -21.50 8.99 -15.84
N VAL A 34 -20.97 9.21 -17.05
CA VAL A 34 -21.79 9.11 -18.28
C VAL A 34 -21.18 8.12 -19.27
N ASP A 35 -21.99 7.16 -19.70
CA ASP A 35 -21.65 6.20 -20.75
C ASP A 35 -21.24 6.92 -22.06
N LEU A 36 -20.25 6.38 -22.77
CA LEU A 36 -19.67 6.99 -23.97
C LEU A 36 -20.73 7.27 -25.06
N ILE A 37 -21.70 6.37 -25.22
CA ILE A 37 -22.78 6.50 -26.22
C ILE A 37 -23.73 7.63 -25.81
N SER A 38 -24.00 7.75 -24.51
CA SER A 38 -24.81 8.85 -23.96
C SER A 38 -24.12 10.21 -24.08
N TYR A 39 -22.80 10.26 -23.94
CA TYR A 39 -22.01 11.47 -24.14
C TYR A 39 -22.01 11.92 -25.61
N LEU A 40 -21.80 10.98 -26.54
CA LEU A 40 -21.78 11.27 -27.99
C LEU A 40 -23.13 11.77 -28.51
N THR A 41 -24.25 11.23 -28.00
CA THR A 41 -25.59 11.60 -28.44
C THR A 41 -26.07 12.96 -27.90
N LYS A 42 -25.45 13.47 -26.82
CA LYS A 42 -25.79 14.74 -26.16
C LYS A 42 -24.61 15.71 -26.07
N PHE A 43 -23.64 15.58 -26.98
CA PHE A 43 -22.45 16.42 -26.96
C PHE A 43 -22.82 17.91 -27.10
N GLU A 44 -22.38 18.71 -26.14
CA GLU A 44 -22.46 20.17 -26.18
C GLU A 44 -21.07 20.78 -26.08
N TRP A 45 -20.78 21.76 -26.93
CA TRP A 45 -19.50 22.44 -26.91
C TRP A 45 -19.41 23.35 -25.69
N ASP A 46 -18.42 23.10 -24.84
CA ASP A 46 -18.14 23.93 -23.68
C ASP A 46 -17.49 25.25 -24.11
N MET A 47 -18.31 26.27 -24.33
CA MET A 47 -17.89 27.62 -24.70
C MET A 47 -17.08 28.32 -23.60
N ALA A 48 -17.21 27.90 -22.34
CA ALA A 48 -16.45 28.45 -21.23
C ALA A 48 -15.02 27.90 -21.22
N LYS A 49 -14.86 26.61 -21.55
CA LYS A 49 -13.55 25.95 -21.61
C LYS A 49 -12.83 26.16 -22.95
N TYR A 50 -13.57 26.24 -24.07
CA TYR A 50 -13.01 26.41 -25.41
C TYR A 50 -13.74 27.53 -26.19
N PRO A 51 -13.39 28.81 -25.96
CA PRO A 51 -14.09 29.92 -26.59
C PRO A 51 -13.87 29.96 -28.11
N ILE A 52 -14.96 29.97 -28.89
CA ILE A 52 -14.90 30.06 -30.37
C ILE A 52 -14.31 31.38 -30.91
N LYS A 53 -14.14 32.37 -30.04
CA LYS A 53 -13.50 33.65 -30.37
C LYS A 53 -11.96 33.54 -30.40
N GLN A 54 -11.38 32.46 -29.87
CA GLN A 54 -9.95 32.24 -29.93
C GLN A 54 -9.54 31.57 -31.24
N PRO A 55 -8.33 31.85 -31.75
CA PRO A 55 -7.78 31.11 -32.87
C PRO A 55 -7.74 29.62 -32.56
N LEU A 56 -8.15 28.81 -33.52
CA LEU A 56 -8.19 27.35 -33.40
C LEU A 56 -6.85 26.75 -32.97
N LYS A 57 -5.74 27.35 -33.43
CA LYS A 57 -4.38 27.01 -33.04
C LYS A 57 -4.18 27.10 -31.52
N ASN A 58 -4.63 28.18 -30.89
CA ASN A 58 -4.47 28.38 -29.44
C ASN A 58 -5.27 27.35 -28.64
N ILE A 59 -6.47 27.01 -29.10
CA ILE A 59 -7.31 25.96 -28.50
C ILE A 59 -6.60 24.60 -28.61
N SER A 60 -6.05 24.27 -29.79
CA SER A 60 -5.33 23.01 -30.00
C SER A 60 -4.05 22.90 -29.18
N GLU A 61 -3.28 23.97 -29.03
CA GLU A 61 -2.08 24.00 -28.21
C GLU A 61 -2.41 23.90 -26.72
N GLY A 62 -3.49 24.55 -26.26
CA GLY A 62 -3.99 24.43 -24.90
C GLY A 62 -4.44 23.00 -24.58
N LEU A 63 -5.16 22.36 -25.49
CA LEU A 63 -5.55 20.95 -25.38
C LEU A 63 -4.32 20.03 -25.33
N ALA A 64 -3.36 20.22 -26.23
CA ALA A 64 -2.14 19.42 -26.26
C ALA A 64 -1.36 19.53 -24.93
N LYS A 65 -1.21 20.74 -24.40
CA LYS A 65 -0.58 20.96 -23.08
C LYS A 65 -1.32 20.26 -21.95
N GLN A 66 -2.65 20.38 -21.91
CA GLN A 66 -3.47 19.70 -20.90
C GLN A 66 -3.30 18.18 -20.98
N ILE A 67 -3.30 17.61 -22.18
CA ILE A 67 -3.08 16.18 -22.41
C ILE A 67 -1.71 15.76 -21.88
N THR A 68 -0.64 16.46 -22.27
CA THR A 68 0.71 16.16 -21.79
C THR A 68 0.82 16.28 -20.26
N GLN A 69 0.16 17.25 -19.66
CA GLN A 69 0.14 17.43 -18.21
C GLN A 69 -0.61 16.29 -17.51
N ILE A 70 -1.77 15.86 -18.03
CA ILE A 70 -2.53 14.72 -17.50
C ILE A 70 -1.70 13.44 -17.61
N GLU A 71 -1.05 13.21 -18.75
CA GLU A 71 -0.18 12.05 -18.97
C GLU A 71 0.99 12.04 -17.97
N ALA A 72 1.63 13.18 -17.75
CA ALA A 72 2.71 13.33 -16.78
C ALA A 72 2.24 13.08 -15.34
N ASP A 73 1.09 13.64 -14.94
CA ASP A 73 0.51 13.42 -13.61
C ASP A 73 0.14 11.94 -13.40
N MET A 74 -0.45 11.30 -14.42
CA MET A 74 -0.77 9.87 -14.38
C MET A 74 0.49 9.01 -14.20
N LYS A 75 1.56 9.27 -14.98
CA LYS A 75 2.84 8.57 -14.85
C LYS A 75 3.46 8.75 -13.47
N CYS A 76 3.44 9.98 -12.94
CA CYS A 76 3.92 10.28 -11.60
C CYS A 76 3.16 9.49 -10.53
N ARG A 77 1.82 9.55 -10.56
CA ARG A 77 0.96 8.80 -9.63
C ARG A 77 1.16 7.29 -9.73
N ALA A 78 1.28 6.76 -10.95
CA ALA A 78 1.55 5.35 -11.18
C ALA A 78 2.92 4.92 -10.59
N ALA A 79 3.95 5.75 -10.75
CA ALA A 79 5.27 5.49 -10.17
C ALA A 79 5.23 5.48 -8.64
N VAL A 80 4.57 6.47 -8.02
CA VAL A 80 4.38 6.53 -6.55
C VAL A 80 3.61 5.31 -6.05
N TYR A 81 2.52 4.95 -6.72
CA TYR A 81 1.73 3.77 -6.38
C TYR A 81 2.56 2.48 -6.45
N ASN A 82 3.32 2.28 -7.53
CA ASN A 82 4.17 1.10 -7.70
C ASN A 82 5.28 1.04 -6.63
N ASN A 83 5.84 2.18 -6.24
CA ASN A 83 6.80 2.25 -5.15
C ASN A 83 6.18 1.81 -3.82
N ILE A 84 5.03 2.39 -3.44
CA ILE A 84 4.32 2.03 -2.20
C ILE A 84 3.91 0.55 -2.21
N LYS A 85 3.38 0.06 -3.33
CA LYS A 85 3.03 -1.35 -3.51
C LYS A 85 4.25 -2.26 -3.32
N GLY A 86 5.39 -1.91 -3.90
CA GLY A 86 6.65 -2.65 -3.71
C GLY A 86 7.11 -2.64 -2.26
N ASN A 87 7.01 -1.51 -1.57
CA ASN A 87 7.33 -1.40 -0.15
C ASN A 87 6.41 -2.28 0.71
N LEU A 88 5.10 -2.27 0.43
CA LEU A 88 4.12 -3.09 1.13
C LEU A 88 4.41 -4.59 0.94
N GLN A 89 4.66 -5.05 -0.28
CA GLN A 89 5.03 -6.45 -0.54
C GLN A 89 6.32 -6.85 0.21
N ASN A 90 7.30 -5.96 0.30
CA ASN A 90 8.51 -6.21 1.07
C ASN A 90 8.23 -6.30 2.58
N LEU A 91 7.31 -5.49 3.11
CA LEU A 91 6.87 -5.58 4.51
C LEU A 91 6.11 -6.88 4.77
N GLU A 92 5.16 -7.23 3.92
CA GLU A 92 4.39 -8.49 4.04
C GLU A 92 5.31 -9.71 4.09
N ARG A 93 6.37 -9.74 3.27
CA ARG A 93 7.38 -10.81 3.31
C ARG A 93 8.18 -10.84 4.62
N LYS A 94 8.42 -9.70 5.28
CA LYS A 94 9.12 -9.65 6.57
C LYS A 94 8.21 -10.04 7.74
N THR A 95 6.91 -9.92 7.57
CA THR A 95 5.90 -10.32 8.54
C THR A 95 5.48 -11.79 8.35
N ALA A 96 5.62 -12.33 7.13
CA ALA A 96 5.33 -13.72 6.81
C ALA A 96 6.51 -14.64 7.16
N GLY A 97 6.32 -15.54 8.13
CA GLY A 97 7.32 -16.50 8.57
C GLY A 97 6.91 -17.17 9.88
N ASN A 98 7.66 -18.18 10.30
CA ASN A 98 7.52 -18.76 11.64
C ASN A 98 8.06 -17.78 12.70
N LEU A 99 7.76 -18.04 13.98
CA LEU A 99 8.17 -17.19 15.12
C LEU A 99 9.69 -16.92 15.19
N LEU A 100 10.53 -17.74 14.54
CA LEU A 100 11.98 -17.56 14.49
C LEU A 100 12.44 -16.53 13.46
N THR A 101 11.74 -16.40 12.33
CA THR A 101 12.19 -15.55 11.21
C THR A 101 11.31 -14.32 10.99
N ARG A 102 10.10 -14.28 11.53
CA ARG A 102 9.19 -13.14 11.36
C ARG A 102 9.52 -12.00 12.32
N THR A 103 9.07 -10.81 11.95
CA THR A 103 9.04 -9.67 12.87
C THR A 103 8.06 -9.92 14.01
N LEU A 104 8.47 -9.64 15.25
CA LEU A 104 7.67 -9.84 16.48
C LEU A 104 6.96 -8.57 16.99
N THR A 105 7.10 -7.44 16.30
CA THR A 105 6.59 -6.12 16.73
C THR A 105 5.06 -6.09 16.91
N ASP A 106 4.33 -6.93 16.20
CA ASP A 106 2.88 -7.07 16.31
C ASP A 106 2.44 -8.15 17.31
N ILE A 107 3.39 -8.90 17.87
CA ILE A 107 3.17 -9.99 18.81
C ILE A 107 3.44 -9.58 20.25
N VAL A 108 4.51 -8.81 20.49
CA VAL A 108 4.99 -8.50 21.84
C VAL A 108 4.49 -7.15 22.34
N ASN A 109 4.07 -7.09 23.60
CA ASN A 109 3.61 -5.85 24.24
C ASN A 109 4.63 -5.36 25.28
N LYS A 110 4.57 -4.08 25.63
CA LYS A 110 5.45 -3.50 26.67
C LYS A 110 5.29 -4.20 28.02
N ASP A 111 4.07 -4.65 28.33
CA ASP A 111 3.74 -5.33 29.59
C ASP A 111 4.34 -6.74 29.69
N ASP A 112 4.79 -7.31 28.56
CA ASP A 112 5.47 -8.61 28.55
C ASP A 112 6.93 -8.50 29.00
N PHE A 113 7.49 -7.29 29.14
CA PHE A 113 8.88 -7.06 29.51
C PHE A 113 9.03 -6.30 30.82
N VAL A 114 10.06 -6.66 31.58
CA VAL A 114 10.55 -5.82 32.68
C VAL A 114 11.38 -4.67 32.09
N LEU A 115 10.77 -3.50 31.99
CA LEU A 115 11.40 -2.29 31.47
C LEU A 115 12.17 -1.53 32.56
N ASN A 116 13.21 -0.80 32.18
CA ASN A 116 13.99 0.10 33.05
C ASN A 116 14.61 -0.56 34.29
N SER A 117 14.88 -1.87 34.25
CA SER A 117 15.61 -2.57 35.32
C SER A 117 17.11 -2.66 35.02
N GLU A 118 17.91 -2.28 36.01
CA GLU A 118 19.37 -2.38 35.98
C GLU A 118 19.84 -3.84 36.07
N TYR A 119 19.07 -4.69 36.76
CA TYR A 119 19.51 -6.06 37.09
C TYR A 119 18.73 -7.13 36.33
N LEU A 120 17.48 -6.86 35.96
CA LEU A 120 16.61 -7.82 35.29
C LEU A 120 16.52 -7.55 33.79
N ILE A 121 16.35 -8.62 33.04
CA ILE A 121 16.03 -8.60 31.62
C ILE A 121 14.99 -9.69 31.34
N THR A 122 14.10 -9.41 30.39
CA THR A 122 13.17 -10.41 29.87
C THR A 122 13.65 -10.84 28.49
N LEU A 123 13.90 -12.14 28.33
CA LEU A 123 14.25 -12.76 27.06
C LEU A 123 13.01 -13.37 26.41
N LEU A 124 13.08 -13.52 25.09
CA LEU A 124 12.09 -14.24 24.28
C LEU A 124 12.71 -15.54 23.80
N VAL A 125 12.03 -16.66 24.04
CA VAL A 125 12.50 -17.99 23.68
C VAL A 125 11.42 -18.69 22.86
N VAL A 126 11.80 -19.18 21.68
CA VAL A 126 10.92 -20.01 20.86
C VAL A 126 11.13 -21.46 21.26
N VAL A 127 10.07 -22.09 21.75
CA VAL A 127 10.08 -23.48 22.22
C VAL A 127 9.25 -24.33 21.25
N PRO A 128 9.74 -25.49 20.78
CA PRO A 128 8.93 -26.41 19.98
C PRO A 128 7.75 -26.97 20.79
N LYS A 129 6.61 -27.22 20.14
CA LYS A 129 5.40 -27.78 20.79
C LYS A 129 5.65 -29.05 21.57
N THR A 130 6.51 -29.92 21.05
CA THR A 130 6.89 -31.19 21.70
C THR A 130 7.59 -30.98 23.05
N SER A 131 8.20 -29.82 23.26
CA SER A 131 9.02 -29.51 24.43
C SER A 131 8.35 -28.56 25.43
N TYR A 132 7.09 -28.14 25.22
CA TYR A 132 6.40 -27.25 26.17
C TYR A 132 6.40 -27.80 27.60
N VAL A 133 6.02 -29.07 27.78
CA VAL A 133 5.95 -29.66 29.13
C VAL A 133 7.33 -29.70 29.79
N GLN A 134 8.38 -29.89 29.00
CA GLN A 134 9.76 -29.89 29.49
C GLN A 134 10.25 -28.48 29.82
N TRP A 135 9.93 -27.49 28.98
CA TRP A 135 10.24 -26.09 29.20
C TRP A 135 9.68 -25.61 30.54
N GLN A 136 8.38 -25.79 30.76
CA GLN A 136 7.69 -25.34 31.98
C GLN A 136 8.25 -25.97 33.25
N LYS A 137 8.80 -27.19 33.16
CA LYS A 137 9.39 -27.89 34.31
C LYS A 137 10.85 -27.48 34.57
N ASN A 138 11.61 -27.20 33.52
CA ASN A 138 13.06 -27.13 33.60
C ASN A 138 13.63 -25.73 33.38
N TYR A 139 12.87 -24.76 32.84
CA TYR A 139 13.42 -23.45 32.50
C TYR A 139 14.01 -22.71 33.73
N GLU A 140 13.44 -22.93 34.92
CA GLU A 140 13.92 -22.34 36.18
C GLU A 140 15.28 -22.89 36.64
N SER A 141 15.69 -24.06 36.12
CA SER A 141 16.95 -24.73 36.47
C SER A 141 17.98 -24.72 35.34
N LEU A 142 17.73 -24.01 34.24
CA LEU A 142 18.69 -23.88 33.14
C LEU A 142 19.91 -23.04 33.52
N SER A 143 19.69 -22.01 34.35
CA SER A 143 20.76 -21.18 34.91
C SER A 143 20.40 -20.76 36.34
N ASP A 144 21.42 -20.43 37.12
CA ASP A 144 21.23 -19.71 38.38
C ASP A 144 20.63 -18.33 38.10
N MET A 145 19.84 -17.81 39.05
CA MET A 145 19.22 -16.47 38.97
C MET A 145 18.17 -16.29 37.86
N VAL A 146 17.45 -17.35 37.50
CA VAL A 146 16.18 -17.24 36.75
C VAL A 146 15.04 -16.90 37.72
N VAL A 147 14.14 -15.98 37.33
CA VAL A 147 12.99 -15.61 38.16
C VAL A 147 11.92 -16.71 38.03
N PRO A 148 11.53 -17.40 39.13
CA PRO A 148 10.50 -18.43 39.08
C PRO A 148 9.15 -17.88 38.68
N ARG A 149 8.34 -18.71 38.01
CA ARG A 149 7.04 -18.37 37.43
C ARG A 149 7.04 -17.12 36.54
N SER A 150 8.18 -16.76 35.96
CA SER A 150 8.29 -15.62 35.05
C SER A 150 7.94 -15.97 33.60
N THR A 151 7.84 -17.27 33.27
CA THR A 151 7.52 -17.69 31.90
C THR A 151 6.06 -17.49 31.56
N LYS A 152 5.79 -16.90 30.40
CA LYS A 152 4.45 -16.71 29.82
C LYS A 152 4.51 -16.94 28.32
N MET A 153 3.52 -17.66 27.78
CA MET A 153 3.37 -17.78 26.32
C MET A 153 2.73 -16.50 25.77
N ILE A 154 3.40 -15.83 24.84
CA ILE A 154 2.88 -14.63 24.16
C ILE A 154 2.12 -15.03 22.89
N ALA A 155 2.69 -15.94 22.11
CA ALA A 155 2.11 -16.37 20.84
C ALA A 155 2.48 -17.82 20.54
N GLU A 156 1.72 -18.43 19.64
CA GLU A 156 1.90 -19.79 19.19
C GLU A 156 1.69 -19.88 17.68
N ASP A 157 2.55 -20.64 17.01
CA ASP A 157 2.44 -20.98 15.60
C ASP A 157 2.36 -22.52 15.42
N PRO A 158 2.30 -23.05 14.19
CA PRO A 158 2.27 -24.50 13.98
C PRO A 158 3.50 -25.25 14.49
N GLU A 159 4.68 -24.62 14.53
CA GLU A 159 5.98 -25.25 14.86
C GLU A 159 6.31 -25.15 16.36
N GLY A 160 5.91 -24.07 17.02
CA GLY A 160 6.27 -23.78 18.40
C GLY A 160 5.55 -22.58 19.01
N GLY A 161 6.02 -22.18 20.18
CA GLY A 161 5.45 -21.11 20.99
C GLY A 161 6.54 -20.13 21.40
N LEU A 162 6.20 -18.85 21.42
CA LEU A 162 7.05 -17.78 21.90
C LEU A 162 6.77 -17.58 23.40
N PHE A 163 7.77 -17.83 24.22
CA PHE A 163 7.72 -17.66 25.66
C PHE A 163 8.59 -16.49 26.10
N THR A 164 8.16 -15.80 27.15
CA THR A 164 9.04 -14.91 27.91
C THR A 164 9.76 -15.68 29.00
N VAL A 165 10.90 -15.16 29.43
CA VAL A 165 11.55 -15.57 30.68
C VAL A 165 12.29 -14.37 31.24
N THR A 166 12.16 -14.12 32.55
CA THR A 166 12.88 -13.04 33.21
C THR A 166 14.01 -13.62 34.05
N LEU A 167 15.22 -13.09 33.86
CA LEU A 167 16.42 -13.48 34.59
C LEU A 167 17.31 -12.29 34.86
N PHE A 168 18.35 -12.50 35.67
CA PHE A 168 19.35 -11.49 35.94
C PHE A 168 20.28 -11.31 34.73
N ARG A 169 20.62 -10.07 34.40
CA ARG A 169 21.46 -9.74 33.23
C ARG A 169 22.82 -10.45 33.22
N LYS A 170 23.35 -10.80 34.39
CA LYS A 170 24.65 -11.45 34.53
C LYS A 170 24.70 -12.86 33.95
N VAL A 171 23.56 -13.54 33.85
CA VAL A 171 23.45 -14.95 33.44
C VAL A 171 22.78 -15.11 32.06
N ILE A 172 22.77 -14.05 31.25
CA ILE A 172 22.17 -14.11 29.90
C ILE A 172 22.91 -15.13 29.03
N ASP A 173 24.24 -15.15 29.09
CA ASP A 173 25.05 -16.03 28.22
C ASP A 173 25.08 -17.49 28.73
N ASP A 174 24.85 -17.68 30.02
CA ASP A 174 24.80 -19.02 30.65
C ASP A 174 23.43 -19.70 30.46
N PHE A 175 22.37 -18.90 30.26
CA PHE A 175 20.98 -19.34 30.06
C PHE A 175 20.67 -19.67 28.61
#